data_AF-A0A7Y5QHU8-F1
#
_entry.id   AF-A0A7Y5QHU8-F1
#
_cell.length_a   1.000
_cell.length_b   1.000
_cell.length_c   1.000
_cell.angle_alpha   90.00
_cell.angle_beta   90.00
_cell.angle_gamma   90.00
#
_symmetry.space_group_name_H-M   'P 1'
#
loop_
_entity.id
_entity.type
_entity.pdbx_description
1 polymer ?
#
loop_
_entity_poly.entity_id
_entity_poly.type
_entity_poly.pdbx_seq_one_letter_code
_entity_poly.pdbx_strand_id
1 'polypeptide(L)'
;MTNMLLLGQGGAINPARVVLVASAKSTPIKRLLQATDPDRIFDLTYGYPREAVILFDNGCLALVSRTPGEVVGALHQPGGNDEPAPPWW
;
A
#
# COMPACT_ATOMS: atom_id res chain seq x y z
N MET A 1 1.64 -14.51 14.20
CA MET A 1 1.28 -13.11 14.49
C MET A 1 0.94 -12.43 13.18
N THR A 2 -0.23 -11.81 13.08
CA THR A 2 -0.62 -11.08 11.87
C THR A 2 -0.04 -9.68 11.95
N ASN A 3 1.08 -9.44 11.28
CA ASN A 3 1.68 -8.11 11.20
C ASN A 3 0.79 -7.24 10.30
N MET A 4 0.45 -6.03 10.74
CA MET A 4 -0.28 -5.04 9.94
C MET A 4 0.68 -3.91 9.60
N LEU A 5 0.75 -3.55 8.32
CA LEU A 5 1.53 -2.40 7.87
C LEU A 5 0.60 -1.21 7.67
N LEU A 6 0.81 -0.16 8.44
CA LEU A 6 0.13 1.13 8.24
C LEU A 6 0.61 1.76 6.93
N LEU A 7 -0.32 2.18 6.09
CA LEU A 7 -0.06 2.85 4.82
C LEU A 7 -0.80 4.17 4.75
N GLY A 8 -0.03 5.24 4.52
CA GLY A 8 -0.58 6.58 4.34
C GLY A 8 -1.19 7.15 5.63
N GLN A 9 -2.42 7.66 5.52
CA GLN A 9 -3.09 8.50 6.53
C GLN A 9 -4.21 7.78 7.31
N GLY A 10 -4.33 6.46 7.19
CA GLY A 10 -5.37 5.72 7.93
C GLY A 10 -5.68 4.31 7.45
N GLY A 11 -4.92 3.79 6.49
CA GLY A 11 -5.10 2.43 5.97
C GLY A 11 -4.09 1.48 6.59
N ALA A 12 -4.45 0.20 6.69
CA ALA A 12 -3.54 -0.86 7.06
C ALA A 12 -3.68 -2.02 6.06
N ILE A 13 -2.57 -2.68 5.76
CA ILE A 13 -2.58 -3.88 4.91
C ILE A 13 -1.88 -5.03 5.61
N ASN A 14 -2.21 -6.26 5.20
CA ASN A 14 -1.40 -7.43 5.55
C ASN A 14 -0.22 -7.53 4.55
N PRO A 15 1.02 -7.25 4.97
CA PRO A 15 2.18 -7.29 4.08
C PRO A 15 2.45 -8.70 3.53
N ALA A 16 2.05 -9.76 4.26
CA ALA A 16 2.23 -11.15 3.82
C ALA A 16 1.36 -11.54 2.62
N ARG A 17 0.37 -10.71 2.26
CA ARG A 17 -0.55 -10.95 1.14
C ARG A 17 -0.20 -10.13 -0.11
N VAL A 18 0.82 -9.27 -0.02
CA VAL A 18 1.26 -8.43 -1.14
C VAL A 18 2.03 -9.26 -2.15
N VAL A 19 1.59 -9.23 -3.41
CA VAL A 19 2.26 -9.90 -4.54
C VAL A 19 3.10 -8.92 -5.34
N LEU A 20 2.61 -7.69 -5.50
CA LEU A 20 3.27 -6.70 -6.35
C LEU A 20 2.98 -5.27 -5.86
N VAL A 21 3.96 -4.40 -6.02
CA VAL A 21 3.84 -2.95 -5.87
C VAL A 21 4.28 -2.30 -7.18
N ALA A 22 3.46 -1.42 -7.75
CA ALA A 22 3.80 -0.71 -8.98
C ALA A 22 3.36 0.75 -8.94
N SER A 23 3.91 1.58 -9.83
CA SER A 23 3.49 2.97 -9.95
C SER A 23 2.08 3.06 -10.55
N ALA A 24 1.18 3.77 -9.87
CA ALA A 24 -0.18 4.06 -10.36
C ALA A 24 -0.17 5.00 -11.59
N LYS A 25 0.97 5.64 -11.89
CA LYS A 25 1.13 6.55 -13.02
C LYS A 25 1.37 5.81 -14.35
N SER A 26 1.82 4.54 -14.28
CA SER A 26 2.15 3.71 -15.43
C SER A 26 0.92 3.39 -16.31
N THR A 27 1.05 3.54 -17.63
CA THR A 27 -0.04 3.26 -18.59
C THR A 27 -0.58 1.82 -18.48
N PRO A 28 0.27 0.76 -18.43
CA PRO A 28 -0.19 -0.61 -18.13
C PRO A 28 -0.99 -0.74 -16.84
N ILE A 29 -0.56 -0.10 -15.75
CA ILE A 29 -1.26 -0.18 -14.45
C ILE A 29 -2.60 0.54 -14.50
N LYS A 30 -2.68 1.68 -15.19
CA LYS A 30 -3.96 2.37 -15.43
C LYS A 30 -4.95 1.48 -16.19
N ARG A 31 -4.49 0.72 -17.20
CA ARG A 31 -5.34 -0.24 -17.91
C ARG A 31 -5.80 -1.37 -17.01
N LEU A 32 -4.92 -1.91 -16.16
CA LEU A 32 -5.27 -2.92 -15.17
C LEU A 32 -6.35 -2.42 -14.21
N LEU A 33 -6.19 -1.22 -13.65
CA LEU A 33 -7.18 -0.61 -12.76
C LEU A 33 -8.54 -0.43 -13.45
N GLN A 34 -8.56 -0.01 -14.71
CA GLN A 34 -9.80 0.14 -15.48
C GLN A 34 -10.50 -1.18 -15.79
N ALA A 35 -9.75 -2.28 -15.89
CA ALA A 35 -10.27 -3.62 -16.16
C ALA A 35 -10.63 -4.41 -14.90
N THR A 36 -10.28 -3.91 -13.71
CA THR A 36 -10.55 -4.57 -12.43
C THR A 36 -11.93 -4.18 -11.92
N ASP A 37 -12.68 -5.15 -11.38
CA ASP A 37 -13.99 -4.88 -10.79
C ASP A 37 -13.88 -3.82 -9.67
N PRO A 38 -14.77 -2.80 -9.64
CA PRO A 38 -14.67 -1.72 -8.66
C PRO A 38 -14.70 -2.19 -7.19
N ASP A 39 -15.40 -3.28 -6.89
CA ASP A 39 -15.47 -3.88 -5.54
C ASP A 39 -14.15 -4.52 -5.08
N ARG A 40 -13.20 -4.71 -5.99
CA ARG A 40 -11.84 -5.21 -5.72
C ARG A 40 -10.81 -4.09 -5.59
N ILE A 41 -11.19 -2.83 -5.77
CA ILE A 41 -10.29 -1.67 -5.69
C ILE A 41 -10.56 -0.90 -4.41
N PHE A 42 -9.54 -0.83 -3.54
CA PHE A 42 -9.58 -0.08 -2.30
C PHE A 42 -8.80 1.23 -2.45
N ASP A 43 -9.48 2.37 -2.36
CA ASP A 43 -8.82 3.67 -2.40
C ASP A 43 -8.34 4.06 -0.98
N LEU A 44 -7.04 3.94 -0.75
CA LEU A 44 -6.35 4.34 0.48
C LEU A 44 -5.52 5.62 0.25
N THR A 45 -5.88 6.43 -0.75
CA THR A 45 -5.18 7.69 -1.02
C THR A 45 -5.63 8.82 -0.12
N TYR A 46 -6.84 8.76 0.44
CA TYR A 46 -7.44 9.81 1.27
C TYR A 46 -7.46 11.18 0.58
N GLY A 47 -7.69 11.22 -0.74
CA GLY A 47 -7.75 12.45 -1.53
C GLY A 47 -6.38 12.96 -2.02
N TYR A 48 -5.28 12.32 -1.64
CA TYR A 48 -3.95 12.60 -2.19
C TYR A 48 -3.77 11.92 -3.56
N PRO A 49 -2.77 12.33 -4.36
CA PRO A 49 -2.47 11.68 -5.63
C PRO A 49 -2.22 10.17 -5.50
N ARG A 50 -2.66 9.40 -6.49
CA ARG A 50 -2.38 7.96 -6.62
C ARG A 50 -0.93 7.78 -7.05
N GLU A 51 -0.06 7.37 -6.14
CA GLU A 51 1.37 7.19 -6.42
C GLU A 51 1.70 5.72 -6.70
N ALA A 52 1.12 4.79 -5.95
CA ALA A 52 1.32 3.35 -6.15
C ALA A 52 0.01 2.55 -6.15
N VAL A 53 0.09 1.37 -6.76
CA VAL A 53 -0.89 0.29 -6.71
C VAL A 53 -0.23 -0.89 -6.01
N ILE A 54 -0.95 -1.49 -5.06
CA ILE A 54 -0.58 -2.73 -4.39
C ILE A 54 -1.53 -3.81 -4.88
N LEU A 55 -0.98 -4.92 -5.38
CA LEU A 55 -1.74 -6.11 -5.76
C LEU A 55 -1.63 -7.16 -4.66
N PHE A 56 -2.77 -7.66 -4.22
CA PHE A 56 -2.88 -8.78 -3.29
C PHE A 56 -3.08 -10.10 -4.04
N ASP A 57 -2.70 -11.19 -3.39
CA ASP A 57 -2.81 -12.57 -3.90
C ASP A 57 -4.24 -13.02 -4.26
N ASN A 58 -5.29 -12.37 -3.75
CA ASN A 58 -6.68 -12.62 -4.09
C ASN A 58 -7.19 -11.78 -5.28
N GLY A 59 -6.31 -11.02 -5.93
CA GLY A 59 -6.65 -10.15 -7.05
C GLY A 59 -7.23 -8.78 -6.66
N CYS A 60 -7.28 -8.45 -5.36
CA CYS A 60 -7.65 -7.11 -4.93
C CYS A 60 -6.50 -6.12 -5.16
N LEU A 61 -6.85 -4.87 -5.43
CA LEU A 61 -5.92 -3.77 -5.62
C LEU A 61 -6.14 -2.70 -4.54
N ALA A 62 -5.06 -2.15 -4.00
CA ALA A 62 -5.13 -0.92 -3.20
C ALA A 62 -4.40 0.23 -3.91
N LEU A 63 -5.05 1.38 -3.98
CA LEU A 63 -4.45 2.64 -4.41
C LEU A 63 -3.90 3.37 -3.19
N VAL A 64 -2.65 3.81 -3.25
CA VAL A 64 -2.00 4.52 -2.14
C VAL A 64 -1.29 5.78 -2.63
N SER A 65 -1.16 6.75 -1.73
CA SER A 65 -0.47 8.02 -1.98
C SER A 65 1.03 7.97 -1.73
N ARG A 66 1.56 6.83 -1.28
CA ARG A 66 2.99 6.57 -1.15
C ARG A 66 3.57 6.07 -2.47
N THR A 67 4.79 6.49 -2.75
CA THR A 67 5.54 6.04 -3.92
C THR A 67 5.85 4.54 -3.82
N PRO A 68 6.07 3.83 -4.94
CA PRO A 68 6.43 2.41 -4.91
C PRO A 68 7.66 2.11 -4.03
N GLY A 69 8.67 2.99 -4.05
CA GLY A 69 9.87 2.84 -3.24
C GLY A 69 9.61 2.94 -1.73
N GLU A 70 8.78 3.88 -1.29
CA GLU A 70 8.37 3.99 0.12
C GLU A 70 7.60 2.75 0.58
N VAL A 71 6.67 2.26 -0.25
CA VAL A 71 5.89 1.05 0.07
C VAL A 71 6.81 -0.18 0.17
N VAL A 72 7.72 -0.37 -0.80
CA VAL A 72 8.68 -1.47 -0.76
C VAL A 72 9.60 -1.36 0.45
N GLY A 73 10.10 -0.18 0.78
CA GLY A 73 10.91 0.05 1.99
C GLY A 73 10.16 -0.32 3.27
N ALA A 74 8.89 0.07 3.36
CA ALA A 74 8.03 -0.25 4.49
C ALA A 74 7.73 -1.77 4.61
N LEU A 75 7.62 -2.47 3.48
CA LEU A 75 7.44 -3.94 3.46
C LEU A 75 8.70 -4.69 3.91
N HIS A 76 9.90 -4.13 3.68
CA HIS A 76 11.18 -4.74 4.07
C HIS A 76 11.61 -4.39 5.49
N GLN A 77 11.03 -3.38 6.13
CA GLN A 77 11.28 -3.12 7.55
C GLN A 77 10.59 -4.22 8.37
N PRO A 78 11.34 -5.10 9.06
CA PRO A 78 10.74 -6.00 10.04
C PRO A 78 10.09 -5.11 11.10
N GLY A 79 8.81 -5.37 11.42
CA GLY A 79 8.00 -4.50 12.29
C GLY A 79 8.73 -4.07 13.55
N GLY A 80 9.31 -2.87 13.50
CA GLY A 80 9.99 -2.21 14.60
C GLY A 80 9.05 -1.18 15.19
N ASN A 81 8.01 -1.64 15.88
CA ASN A 81 7.25 -0.81 16.82
C ASN A 81 7.85 -0.88 18.24
N ASP A 82 9.10 -1.36 18.39
CA ASP A 82 9.82 -1.40 19.67
C ASP A 82 10.75 -0.19 19.87
N GLU A 83 10.71 0.82 18.99
CA GLU A 83 11.34 2.10 19.31
C GLU A 83 10.29 2.96 20.04
N PRO A 84 10.39 3.13 21.38
CA PRO A 84 9.51 4.07 22.07
C PRO A 84 9.78 5.44 21.46
N ALA A 85 8.71 6.13 21.11
CA ALA A 85 8.80 7.50 20.66
C ALA A 85 9.67 8.30 21.65
N PRO A 86 10.58 9.16 21.18
CA PRO A 86 11.60 9.77 22.02
C PRO A 86 10.97 10.46 23.24
N PRO A 87 11.62 10.46 24.42
CA PRO A 87 11.01 10.86 25.70
C PRO A 87 10.68 12.37 25.84
N TRP A 88 10.65 13.11 24.73
CA TRP A 88 10.53 14.57 24.71
C TRP A 88 9.53 15.07 23.65
N TRP A 89 8.36 14.44 23.62
CA TRP A 89 7.10 15.03 23.15
C TRP A 89 6.02 14.83 24.22
#